data_AF-A0AA45N193-F1
#
_entry.id   AF-A0AA45N193-F1
#
_cell.length_a   1.000
_cell.length_b   1.000
_cell.length_c   1.000
_cell.angle_alpha   90.00
_cell.angle_beta   90.00
_cell.angle_gamma   90.00
#
_symmetry.space_group_name_H-M   'P 1'
#
loop_
_entity.id
_entity.type
_entity.pdbx_description
1 polymer ?
#
loop_
_entity_poly.entity_id
_entity_poly.type
_entity_poly.pdbx_seq_one_letter_code
_entity_poly.pdbx_strand_id
1 'polypeptide(L)'
;MLSTSLMAPGESSSFPLPLLPRSATLHNYRELFGHAGIGKYLLNSVLLSCAATLLSLLFNVSAGYAFAKLRFQGRDRIFKVMLGALVIPSQVAMLPLFLLLKYMGLVNSYGAVLVPAMAGIFGIFLVRQYALTIPDALLEAARMDGASEFQIFRIIVLPLLTPILVTLGIFTFLGTWNDFMWPLIVLTDKDLYTLPVALASLSREHVQDNELMMAGSVLTILPVLLLFLGLQRYYIQGLLVGSVKG
;
A
#
# COMPACT_ATOMS: atom_id res chain seq x y z
N MET A 1 -21.11 -9.50 7.14
CA MET A 1 -20.59 -8.28 6.46
C MET A 1 -21.40 -7.96 5.21
N LEU A 2 -21.21 -8.63 4.07
CA LEU A 2 -21.93 -8.29 2.83
C LEU A 2 -23.46 -8.43 2.98
N SER A 3 -23.95 -9.56 3.51
CA SER A 3 -25.37 -9.75 3.78
C SER A 3 -25.93 -8.65 4.71
N THR A 4 -25.25 -8.40 5.83
CA THR A 4 -25.61 -7.38 6.82
C THR A 4 -25.61 -5.96 6.27
N SER A 5 -24.70 -5.64 5.35
CA SER A 5 -24.65 -4.30 4.73
C SER A 5 -25.87 -3.98 3.85
N LEU A 6 -26.60 -5.01 3.41
CA LEU A 6 -27.81 -4.91 2.60
C LEU A 6 -29.10 -5.02 3.44
N MET A 7 -28.98 -5.23 4.75
CA MET A 7 -30.12 -5.28 5.67
C MET A 7 -30.68 -3.89 5.95
N ALA A 8 -31.96 -3.81 6.31
CA ALA A 8 -32.56 -2.57 6.79
C ALA A 8 -32.03 -2.21 8.20
N PRO A 9 -32.03 -0.92 8.59
CA PRO A 9 -31.57 -0.51 9.93
C PRO A 9 -32.26 -1.29 11.05
N GLY A 10 -31.48 -1.87 11.97
CA GLY A 10 -31.96 -2.65 13.11
C GLY A 10 -32.31 -4.12 12.82
N GLU A 11 -32.28 -4.57 11.56
CA GLU A 11 -32.54 -5.97 11.20
C GLU A 11 -31.46 -6.91 11.73
N SER A 12 -30.21 -6.45 11.79
CA SER A 12 -29.08 -7.22 12.33
C SER A 12 -29.13 -7.42 13.85
N SER A 13 -29.98 -6.66 14.54
CA SER A 13 -30.19 -6.78 15.99
C SER A 13 -31.23 -7.85 16.37
N SER A 14 -31.83 -8.53 15.39
CA SER A 14 -32.81 -9.60 15.63
C SER A 14 -32.14 -10.92 16.07
N PHE A 15 -32.82 -11.69 16.93
CA PHE A 15 -32.36 -13.01 17.37
C PHE A 15 -33.35 -14.11 16.92
N PRO A 16 -32.90 -15.15 16.18
CA PRO A 16 -31.54 -15.34 15.66
C PRO A 16 -31.19 -14.35 14.54
N LEU A 17 -29.91 -13.99 14.41
CA LEU A 17 -29.42 -13.11 13.35
C LEU A 17 -29.75 -13.72 11.96
N PRO A 18 -30.51 -13.02 11.10
CA PRO A 18 -30.85 -13.53 9.78
C PRO A 18 -29.58 -13.68 8.93
N LEU A 19 -29.45 -14.81 8.21
CA LEU A 19 -28.31 -15.03 7.32
C LEU A 19 -28.39 -14.19 6.04
N LEU A 20 -29.61 -13.89 5.58
CA LEU A 20 -29.91 -13.10 4.39
C LEU A 20 -30.88 -11.97 4.74
N PRO A 21 -30.77 -10.80 4.08
CA PRO A 21 -31.70 -9.71 4.31
C PRO A 21 -33.12 -10.11 3.90
N ARG A 22 -34.11 -9.77 4.73
CA ARG A 22 -35.54 -9.95 4.43
C ARG A 22 -35.97 -9.08 3.25
N SER A 23 -35.41 -7.89 3.17
CA SER A 23 -35.53 -6.97 2.03
C SER A 23 -34.19 -6.33 1.77
N ALA A 24 -33.48 -6.76 0.73
CA ALA A 24 -32.19 -6.16 0.37
C ALA A 24 -32.37 -4.69 0.01
N THR A 25 -31.63 -3.80 0.68
CA THR A 25 -31.66 -2.36 0.40
C THR A 25 -30.24 -1.80 0.25
N LEU A 26 -30.14 -0.68 -0.47
CA LEU A 26 -28.90 0.11 -0.56
C LEU A 26 -28.94 1.34 0.37
N HIS A 27 -29.80 1.32 1.39
CA HIS A 27 -30.01 2.46 2.28
C HIS A 27 -28.71 2.87 2.97
N ASN A 28 -28.02 1.92 3.61
CA ASN A 28 -26.75 2.13 4.30
C ASN A 28 -25.69 2.74 3.37
N TYR A 29 -25.63 2.30 2.11
CA TYR A 29 -24.71 2.88 1.12
C TYR A 29 -25.08 4.32 0.77
N ARG A 30 -26.37 4.62 0.54
CA ARG A 30 -26.82 6.00 0.29
C ARG A 30 -26.54 6.92 1.46
N GLU A 31 -26.68 6.42 2.68
CA GLU A 31 -26.36 7.16 3.90
C GLU A 31 -24.86 7.45 4.02
N LEU A 32 -24.01 6.44 3.79
CA LEU A 32 -22.55 6.62 3.79
C LEU A 32 -22.08 7.63 2.75
N PHE A 33 -22.58 7.56 1.52
CA PHE A 33 -22.16 8.45 0.44
C PHE A 33 -22.79 9.83 0.53
N GLY A 34 -24.06 9.92 0.95
CA GLY A 34 -24.82 11.17 1.00
C GLY A 34 -24.58 11.99 2.26
N HIS A 35 -24.66 11.36 3.44
CA HIS A 35 -24.58 12.07 4.73
C HIS A 35 -23.18 11.98 5.35
N ALA A 36 -22.52 10.82 5.28
CA ALA A 36 -21.21 10.63 5.91
C ALA A 36 -20.01 11.07 5.05
N GLY A 37 -20.24 11.49 3.80
CA GLY A 37 -19.18 12.00 2.91
C GLY A 37 -18.10 10.97 2.53
N ILE A 38 -18.39 9.67 2.63
CA ILE A 38 -17.43 8.58 2.43
C ILE A 38 -16.75 8.62 1.07
N GLY A 39 -17.41 9.14 0.04
CA GLY A 39 -16.83 9.27 -1.30
C GLY A 39 -15.52 10.06 -1.32
N LYS A 40 -15.39 11.11 -0.49
CA LYS A 40 -14.15 11.89 -0.39
C LYS A 40 -13.03 11.10 0.26
N TYR A 41 -13.31 10.42 1.36
CA TYR A 41 -12.31 9.61 2.06
C TYR A 41 -11.86 8.40 1.23
N LEU A 42 -12.78 7.81 0.47
CA LEU A 42 -12.49 6.77 -0.50
C LEU A 42 -11.53 7.30 -1.59
N LEU A 43 -11.83 8.48 -2.15
CA LEU A 43 -10.96 9.13 -3.14
C LEU A 43 -9.57 9.44 -2.57
N ASN A 44 -9.50 10.00 -1.36
CA ASN A 44 -8.24 10.27 -0.66
C ASN A 44 -7.41 8.99 -0.50
N SER A 45 -8.03 7.91 -0.02
CA SER A 45 -7.36 6.61 0.13
C SER A 45 -6.85 6.05 -1.21
N VAL A 46 -7.65 6.08 -2.27
CA VAL A 46 -7.22 5.61 -3.59
C VAL A 46 -6.05 6.45 -4.12
N LEU A 47 -6.16 7.78 -4.05
CA LEU A 47 -5.12 8.68 -4.54
C LEU A 47 -3.83 8.53 -3.75
N LEU A 48 -3.90 8.48 -2.42
CA LEU A 48 -2.74 8.33 -1.55
C LEU A 48 -2.07 6.97 -1.74
N SER A 49 -2.82 5.87 -1.79
CA SER A 49 -2.24 4.54 -2.01
C SER A 49 -1.59 4.41 -3.39
N CYS A 50 -2.21 4.95 -4.44
CA CYS A 50 -1.62 4.98 -5.78
C CYS A 50 -0.36 5.84 -5.83
N ALA A 51 -0.41 7.06 -5.29
CA ALA A 51 0.73 7.97 -5.27
C ALA A 51 1.89 7.41 -4.44
N ALA A 52 1.62 6.86 -3.25
CA ALA A 52 2.62 6.21 -2.42
C ALA A 52 3.25 5.02 -3.17
N THR A 53 2.44 4.20 -3.85
CA THR A 53 2.95 3.07 -4.64
C THR A 53 3.88 3.52 -5.76
N LEU A 54 3.48 4.53 -6.55
CA LEU A 54 4.30 5.06 -7.64
C LEU A 54 5.62 5.66 -7.14
N LEU A 55 5.56 6.46 -6.08
CA LEU A 55 6.76 7.04 -5.46
C LEU A 55 7.66 5.94 -4.90
N SER A 56 7.09 4.98 -4.18
CA SER A 56 7.83 3.84 -3.60
C SER A 56 8.52 3.01 -4.67
N LEU A 57 7.85 2.71 -5.77
CA LEU A 57 8.48 2.01 -6.89
C LEU A 57 9.61 2.85 -7.49
N LEU A 58 9.42 4.14 -7.71
CA LEU A 58 10.45 5.01 -8.29
C LEU A 58 11.75 5.01 -7.46
N PHE A 59 11.64 5.23 -6.15
CA PHE A 59 12.82 5.33 -5.27
C PHE A 59 13.38 3.97 -4.86
N ASN A 60 12.53 2.98 -4.55
CA ASN A 60 13.03 1.68 -4.11
C ASN A 60 13.71 0.92 -5.27
N VAL A 61 13.22 1.09 -6.50
CA VAL A 61 13.80 0.41 -7.67
C VAL A 61 15.16 0.98 -8.04
N SER A 62 15.26 2.30 -8.06
CA SER A 62 16.54 2.99 -8.32
C SER A 62 17.57 2.69 -7.22
N ALA A 63 17.18 2.77 -5.95
CA ALA A 63 18.06 2.45 -4.83
C ALA A 63 18.45 0.96 -4.82
N GLY A 64 17.50 0.05 -5.00
CA GLY A 64 17.76 -1.40 -5.05
C GLY A 64 18.70 -1.79 -6.17
N TYR A 65 18.54 -1.20 -7.37
CA TYR A 65 19.48 -1.36 -8.48
C TYR A 65 20.88 -0.85 -8.10
N ALA A 66 20.98 0.35 -7.54
CA ALA A 66 22.25 0.93 -7.13
C ALA A 66 23.00 0.04 -6.11
N PHE A 67 22.30 -0.45 -5.08
CA PHE A 67 22.88 -1.34 -4.08
C PHE A 67 23.22 -2.75 -4.60
N ALA A 68 22.64 -3.19 -5.71
CA ALA A 68 22.91 -4.49 -6.31
C ALA A 68 24.03 -4.42 -7.36
N LYS A 69 24.01 -3.43 -8.25
CA LYS A 69 24.80 -3.41 -9.48
C LYS A 69 25.86 -2.31 -9.55
N LEU A 70 25.67 -1.21 -8.83
CA LEU A 70 26.66 -0.14 -8.82
C LEU A 70 27.72 -0.38 -7.73
N ARG A 71 28.93 0.10 -7.98
CA ARG A 71 30.05 0.06 -7.05
C ARG A 71 30.28 1.48 -6.53
N PHE A 72 30.07 1.69 -5.23
CA PHE A 72 30.33 2.97 -4.58
C PHE A 72 30.85 2.74 -3.15
N GLN A 73 31.59 3.72 -2.64
CA GLN A 73 32.22 3.62 -1.33
C GLN A 73 31.15 3.51 -0.22
N GLY A 74 31.31 2.52 0.67
CA GLY A 74 30.40 2.32 1.80
C GLY A 74 29.10 1.58 1.49
N ARG A 75 28.85 1.17 0.24
CA ARG A 75 27.65 0.44 -0.20
C ARG A 75 27.19 -0.64 0.77
N ASP A 76 28.07 -1.59 1.09
CA ASP A 76 27.70 -2.76 1.90
C ASP A 76 27.53 -2.40 3.38
N ARG A 77 28.21 -1.35 3.88
CA ARG A 77 28.02 -0.85 5.25
C ARG A 77 26.68 -0.15 5.39
N ILE A 78 26.36 0.77 4.47
CA ILE A 78 25.07 1.48 4.45
C ILE A 78 23.92 0.48 4.36
N PHE A 79 24.02 -0.50 3.44
CA PHE A 79 22.99 -1.51 3.29
C PHE A 79 22.80 -2.36 4.55
N LYS A 80 23.89 -2.78 5.21
CA LYS A 80 23.81 -3.51 6.49
C LYS A 80 23.16 -2.69 7.60
N VAL A 81 23.48 -1.40 7.71
CA VAL A 81 22.84 -0.49 8.68
C VAL A 81 21.35 -0.35 8.40
N MET A 82 20.96 -0.19 7.14
CA MET A 82 19.55 -0.15 6.74
C MET A 82 18.84 -1.45 7.16
N LEU A 83 19.43 -2.62 6.90
CA LEU A 83 18.84 -3.89 7.34
C LEU A 83 18.72 -4.01 8.86
N GLY A 84 19.69 -3.51 9.61
CA GLY A 84 19.61 -3.45 11.07
C GLY A 84 18.42 -2.62 11.56
N ALA A 85 18.10 -1.52 10.85
CA ALA A 85 16.97 -0.67 11.19
C ALA A 85 15.59 -1.34 10.97
N LEU A 86 15.48 -2.40 10.14
CA LEU A 86 14.23 -3.16 9.99
C LEU A 86 13.83 -3.92 11.26
N VAL A 87 14.77 -4.18 12.17
CA VAL A 87 14.48 -4.83 13.45
C VAL A 87 13.72 -3.90 14.40
N ILE A 88 13.86 -2.59 14.21
CA ILE A 88 13.21 -1.59 15.04
C ILE A 88 11.71 -1.54 14.69
N PRO A 89 10.81 -1.75 15.66
CA PRO A 89 9.37 -1.64 15.41
C PRO A 89 9.00 -0.24 14.94
N SER A 90 8.21 -0.14 13.87
CA SER A 90 7.80 1.14 13.28
C SER A 90 7.13 2.11 14.27
N GLN A 91 6.43 1.57 15.27
CA GLN A 91 5.74 2.30 16.32
C GLN A 91 6.71 3.08 17.21
N VAL A 92 7.92 2.57 17.43
CA VAL A 92 8.96 3.24 18.23
C VAL A 92 9.50 4.47 17.48
N ALA A 93 9.64 4.37 16.16
CA ALA A 93 10.11 5.46 15.31
C ALA A 93 9.01 6.50 14.99
N MET A 94 7.76 6.22 15.36
CA MET A 94 6.60 7.02 14.97
C MET A 94 6.61 8.43 15.58
N LEU A 95 6.92 8.56 16.87
CA LEU A 95 7.00 9.87 17.55
C LEU A 95 8.16 10.73 16.99
N PRO A 96 9.40 10.22 16.85
CA PRO A 96 10.47 10.97 16.17
C PRO A 96 10.10 11.41 14.76
N LEU A 97 9.48 10.53 13.97
CA LEU A 97 9.05 10.84 12.60
C LEU A 97 7.98 11.93 12.57
N PHE A 98 7.00 11.88 13.48
CA PHE A 98 5.99 12.92 13.63
C PHE A 98 6.64 14.28 13.93
N LEU A 99 7.57 14.33 14.88
CA LEU A 99 8.28 15.57 15.23
C LEU A 99 9.07 16.11 14.03
N LEU A 100 9.75 15.25 13.28
CA LEU A 100 10.47 15.63 12.06
C LEU A 100 9.54 16.29 11.04
N LEU A 101 8.40 15.66 10.73
CA LEU A 101 7.44 16.21 9.78
C LEU A 101 6.78 17.49 10.29
N LYS A 102 6.60 17.61 11.61
CA LYS A 102 6.11 18.84 12.24
C LYS A 102 7.10 19.98 12.03
N TYR A 103 8.40 19.74 12.23
CA TYR A 103 9.45 20.73 11.94
C TYR A 103 9.54 21.09 10.45
N MET A 104 9.25 20.13 9.56
CA MET A 104 9.18 20.37 8.11
C MET A 104 7.89 21.06 7.67
N GLY A 105 6.92 21.29 8.56
CA GLY A 105 5.62 21.86 8.21
C GLY A 105 4.72 20.95 7.37
N LEU A 106 4.96 19.64 7.37
CA LEU A 106 4.22 18.66 6.55
C LEU A 106 3.01 18.05 7.27
N VAL A 107 2.94 18.14 8.60
CA VAL A 107 1.80 17.63 9.38
C VAL A 107 0.50 18.28 8.90
N ASN A 108 -0.59 17.49 8.90
CA ASN A 108 -1.88 17.87 8.37
C ASN A 108 -1.85 18.19 6.86
N SER A 109 -1.10 17.39 6.10
CA SER A 109 -1.09 17.42 4.63
C SER A 109 -0.90 16.01 4.06
N TYR A 110 -1.25 15.81 2.78
CA TYR A 110 -0.94 14.56 2.09
C TYR A 110 0.56 14.24 2.06
N GLY A 111 1.42 15.26 2.13
CA GLY A 111 2.87 15.09 2.24
C GLY A 111 3.29 14.31 3.48
N ALA A 112 2.58 14.46 4.61
CA ALA A 112 2.89 13.69 5.82
C ALA A 112 2.65 12.18 5.66
N VAL A 113 1.77 11.78 4.75
CA VAL A 113 1.52 10.37 4.43
C VAL A 113 2.50 9.88 3.36
N LEU A 114 2.70 10.66 2.30
CA LEU A 114 3.49 10.24 1.13
C LEU A 114 5.00 10.24 1.38
N VAL A 115 5.53 11.22 2.12
CA VAL A 115 6.97 11.37 2.30
C VAL A 115 7.60 10.17 3.01
N PRO A 116 7.05 9.65 4.12
CA PRO A 116 7.60 8.45 4.75
C PRO A 116 7.45 7.18 3.90
N ALA A 117 6.42 7.10 3.05
CA ALA A 117 6.13 5.92 2.24
C ALA A 117 6.99 5.81 0.98
N MET A 118 7.66 6.89 0.56
CA MET A 118 8.36 6.95 -0.72
C MET A 118 9.61 6.07 -0.78
N ALA A 119 10.29 5.81 0.33
CA ALA A 119 11.56 5.08 0.34
C ALA A 119 11.61 4.12 1.54
N GLY A 120 11.12 2.90 1.33
CA GLY A 120 11.04 1.88 2.37
C GLY A 120 12.23 0.92 2.31
N ILE A 121 12.89 0.70 3.44
CA ILE A 121 14.05 -0.21 3.53
C ILE A 121 13.69 -1.62 3.01
N PHE A 122 12.50 -2.12 3.35
CA PHE A 122 12.02 -3.42 2.87
C PHE A 122 11.90 -3.47 1.34
N GLY A 123 11.38 -2.41 0.72
CA GLY A 123 11.28 -2.31 -0.74
C GLY A 123 12.65 -2.29 -1.42
N ILE A 124 13.58 -1.48 -0.88
CA ILE A 124 14.98 -1.42 -1.36
C ILE A 124 15.64 -2.80 -1.24
N PHE A 125 15.46 -3.48 -0.11
CA PHE A 125 15.96 -4.83 0.11
C PHE A 125 15.41 -5.82 -0.92
N LEU A 126 14.09 -5.87 -1.11
CA LEU A 126 13.44 -6.78 -2.05
C LEU A 126 13.94 -6.59 -3.48
N VAL A 127 13.94 -5.33 -3.95
CA VAL A 127 14.46 -5.01 -5.29
C VAL A 127 15.91 -5.42 -5.42
N ARG A 128 16.75 -5.11 -4.41
CA ARG A 128 18.17 -5.47 -4.44
C ARG A 128 18.36 -6.98 -4.54
N GLN A 129 17.65 -7.77 -3.73
CA GLN A 129 17.77 -9.23 -3.76
C GLN A 129 17.42 -9.80 -5.14
N TYR A 130 16.36 -9.30 -5.75
CA TYR A 130 15.98 -9.72 -7.09
C TYR A 130 16.98 -9.24 -8.14
N ALA A 131 17.43 -7.98 -8.06
CA ALA A 131 18.41 -7.42 -9.00
C ALA A 131 19.74 -8.19 -9.00
N LEU A 132 20.16 -8.75 -7.86
CA LEU A 132 21.37 -9.58 -7.78
C LEU A 132 21.30 -10.85 -8.65
N THR A 133 20.09 -11.35 -8.95
CA THR A 133 19.89 -12.51 -9.83
C THR A 133 20.14 -12.22 -11.31
N ILE A 134 20.14 -10.94 -11.72
CA ILE A 134 20.42 -10.52 -13.09
C ILE A 134 21.92 -10.74 -13.36
N PRO A 135 22.35 -11.47 -14.40
CA PRO A 135 23.78 -11.68 -14.66
C PRO A 135 24.53 -10.38 -14.96
N ASP A 136 25.69 -10.16 -14.34
CA ASP A 136 26.51 -8.96 -14.55
C ASP A 136 27.04 -8.86 -16.00
N ALA A 137 27.29 -10.01 -16.65
CA ALA A 137 27.73 -10.08 -18.04
C ALA A 137 26.76 -9.37 -19.01
N LEU A 138 25.46 -9.34 -18.71
CA LEU A 138 24.46 -8.64 -19.52
C LEU A 138 24.68 -7.12 -19.47
N LEU A 139 25.01 -6.59 -18.29
CA LEU A 139 25.27 -5.17 -18.08
C LEU A 139 26.64 -4.80 -18.68
N GLU A 140 27.64 -5.66 -18.54
CA GLU A 140 28.97 -5.47 -19.15
C GLU A 140 28.92 -5.47 -20.67
N ALA A 141 28.14 -6.36 -21.30
CA ALA A 141 27.91 -6.35 -22.74
C ALA A 141 27.27 -5.03 -23.20
N ALA A 142 26.23 -4.55 -22.51
CA ALA A 142 25.60 -3.28 -22.84
C ALA A 142 26.56 -2.08 -22.69
N ARG A 143 27.46 -2.09 -21.70
CA ARG A 143 28.51 -1.07 -21.55
C ARG A 143 29.52 -1.12 -22.70
N MET A 144 29.89 -2.31 -23.16
CA MET A 144 30.75 -2.50 -24.33
C MET A 144 30.10 -1.94 -25.60
N ASP A 145 28.78 -2.06 -25.73
CA ASP A 145 27.98 -1.47 -26.81
C ASP A 145 27.77 0.05 -26.65
N GLY A 146 28.38 0.67 -25.63
CA GLY A 146 28.34 2.12 -25.39
C GLY A 146 27.08 2.62 -24.67
N ALA A 147 26.25 1.74 -24.10
CA ALA A 147 25.07 2.16 -23.34
C ALA A 147 25.46 2.83 -22.01
N SER A 148 24.85 3.99 -21.73
CA SER A 148 24.96 4.66 -20.42
C SER A 148 24.25 3.86 -19.32
N GLU A 149 24.64 4.07 -18.06
CA GLU A 149 24.01 3.40 -16.91
C GLU A 149 22.49 3.63 -16.83
N PHE A 150 22.01 4.82 -17.21
CA PHE A 150 20.57 5.10 -17.24
C PHE A 150 19.86 4.31 -18.34
N GLN A 151 20.49 4.13 -19.52
CA GLN A 151 19.96 3.28 -20.58
C GLN A 151 19.93 1.81 -20.16
N ILE A 152 21.01 1.30 -19.55
CA ILE A 152 21.07 -0.06 -19.00
C ILE A 152 19.95 -0.28 -17.98
N PHE A 153 19.80 0.66 -17.04
CA PHE A 153 18.74 0.61 -16.03
C PHE A 153 17.36 0.56 -16.68
N ARG A 154 17.04 1.50 -17.59
CA ARG A 154 15.70 1.64 -18.16
C ARG A 154 15.33 0.55 -19.15
N ILE A 155 16.26 0.13 -20.01
CA ILE A 155 16.00 -0.75 -21.15
C ILE A 155 16.19 -2.21 -20.79
N ILE A 156 17.16 -2.53 -19.93
CA ILE A 156 17.52 -3.93 -19.62
C ILE A 156 17.02 -4.30 -18.23
N VAL A 157 17.43 -3.56 -17.21
CA VAL A 157 17.19 -3.96 -15.81
C VAL A 157 15.72 -3.79 -15.44
N LEU A 158 15.10 -2.66 -15.77
CA LEU A 158 13.74 -2.37 -15.36
C LEU A 158 12.71 -3.40 -15.89
N PRO A 159 12.74 -3.84 -17.16
CA PRO A 159 11.88 -4.92 -17.63
C PRO A 159 12.12 -6.24 -16.90
N LEU A 160 13.38 -6.59 -16.62
CA LEU A 160 13.73 -7.81 -15.87
C LEU A 160 13.27 -7.76 -14.40
N LEU A 161 13.18 -6.57 -13.81
CA LEU A 161 12.65 -6.37 -12.46
C LEU A 161 11.12 -6.41 -12.38
N THR A 162 10.39 -6.37 -13.50
CA THR A 162 8.91 -6.31 -13.51
C THR A 162 8.22 -7.26 -12.52
N PRO A 163 8.62 -8.55 -12.38
CA PRO A 163 7.97 -9.45 -11.42
C PRO A 163 8.09 -9.00 -9.96
N ILE A 164 9.27 -8.49 -9.55
CA ILE A 164 9.45 -7.95 -8.20
C ILE A 164 8.76 -6.60 -8.03
N LEU A 165 8.63 -5.80 -9.10
CA LEU A 165 7.91 -4.52 -9.06
C LEU A 165 6.42 -4.71 -8.82
N VAL A 166 5.81 -5.73 -9.45
CA VAL A 166 4.41 -6.08 -9.20
C VAL A 166 4.23 -6.45 -7.73
N THR A 167 5.10 -7.33 -7.21
CA THR A 167 5.05 -7.75 -5.80
C THR A 167 5.20 -6.56 -4.84
N LEU A 168 6.20 -5.72 -5.05
CA LEU A 168 6.43 -4.53 -4.23
C LEU A 168 5.26 -3.54 -4.33
N GLY A 169 4.75 -3.31 -5.54
CA GLY A 169 3.63 -2.41 -5.77
C GLY A 169 2.37 -2.84 -5.02
N ILE A 170 2.09 -4.14 -4.98
CA ILE A 170 0.97 -4.69 -4.20
C ILE A 170 1.18 -4.48 -2.71
N PHE A 171 2.37 -4.84 -2.18
CA PHE A 171 2.66 -4.66 -0.75
C PHE A 171 2.58 -3.20 -0.33
N THR A 172 3.11 -2.29 -1.12
CA THR A 172 3.03 -0.84 -0.84
C THR A 172 1.59 -0.36 -0.91
N PHE A 173 0.84 -0.72 -1.97
CA PHE A 173 -0.56 -0.30 -2.12
C PHE A 173 -1.41 -0.78 -0.94
N LEU A 174 -1.33 -2.07 -0.61
CA LEU A 174 -2.08 -2.66 0.51
C LEU A 174 -1.62 -2.10 1.85
N GLY A 175 -0.33 -1.85 2.02
CA GLY A 175 0.21 -1.22 3.22
C GLY A 175 -0.38 0.16 3.43
N THR A 176 -0.32 1.04 2.43
CA THR A 176 -0.88 2.40 2.51
C THR A 176 -2.40 2.41 2.57
N TRP A 177 -3.07 1.50 1.86
CA TRP A 177 -4.54 1.37 1.85
C TRP A 177 -5.10 0.99 3.23
N ASN A 178 -4.44 0.04 3.90
CA ASN A 178 -4.86 -0.46 5.20
C ASN A 178 -4.31 0.36 6.37
N ASP A 179 -3.39 1.29 6.12
CA ASP A 179 -2.79 2.08 7.20
C ASP A 179 -3.83 2.98 7.86
N PHE A 180 -4.00 2.76 9.15
CA PHE A 180 -4.90 3.50 10.00
C PHE A 180 -4.13 4.39 10.97
N MET A 181 -3.11 3.82 11.62
CA MET A 181 -2.44 4.47 12.75
C MET A 181 -1.68 5.73 12.32
N TRP A 182 -0.92 5.67 11.22
CA TRP A 182 -0.13 6.82 10.82
C TRP A 182 -0.99 7.98 10.31
N PRO A 183 -1.95 7.78 9.37
CA PRO A 183 -2.86 8.83 8.96
C PRO A 183 -3.66 9.44 10.13
N LEU A 184 -4.07 8.63 11.11
CA LEU A 184 -4.77 9.12 12.31
C LEU A 184 -3.93 10.11 13.13
N ILE A 185 -2.61 9.91 13.19
CA ILE A 185 -1.71 10.78 13.97
C ILE A 185 -1.35 12.05 13.21
N VAL A 186 -1.13 11.95 11.89
CA VAL A 186 -0.60 13.07 11.11
C VAL A 186 -1.65 13.94 10.41
N LEU A 187 -2.88 13.46 10.25
CA LEU A 187 -3.97 14.20 9.61
C LEU A 187 -4.96 14.66 10.68
N THR A 188 -5.18 15.97 10.78
CA THR A 188 -6.13 16.54 11.75
C THR A 188 -7.41 17.01 11.08
N ASP A 189 -7.32 17.54 9.87
CA ASP A 189 -8.49 18.00 9.11
C ASP A 189 -9.24 16.82 8.51
N LYS A 190 -10.55 16.77 8.80
CA LYS A 190 -11.44 15.71 8.29
C LYS A 190 -11.34 15.56 6.78
N ASP A 191 -11.22 16.67 6.06
CA ASP A 191 -11.12 16.70 4.60
C ASP A 191 -9.92 15.92 4.03
N LEU A 192 -8.88 15.69 4.82
CA LEU A 192 -7.69 14.95 4.42
C LEU A 192 -7.77 13.47 4.80
N TYR A 193 -8.75 13.06 5.60
CA TYR A 193 -8.81 11.71 6.15
C TYR A 193 -8.84 10.65 5.05
N THR A 194 -8.16 9.54 5.36
CA THR A 194 -8.29 8.30 4.61
C THR A 194 -9.55 7.56 5.04
N LEU A 195 -10.03 6.65 4.20
CA LEU A 195 -11.20 5.82 4.46
C LEU A 195 -11.12 5.08 5.81
N PRO A 196 -10.01 4.41 6.19
CA PRO A 196 -9.92 3.77 7.51
C PRO A 196 -10.08 4.74 8.68
N VAL A 197 -9.49 5.94 8.60
CA VAL A 197 -9.59 6.96 9.65
C VAL A 197 -11.01 7.49 9.77
N ALA A 198 -11.64 7.80 8.63
CA ALA A 198 -13.01 8.29 8.60
C ALA A 198 -14.00 7.26 9.14
N LEU A 199 -13.86 5.98 8.77
CA LEU A 199 -14.72 4.91 9.28
C LEU A 199 -14.55 4.69 10.79
N ALA A 200 -13.34 4.81 11.33
CA ALA A 200 -13.14 4.75 12.78
C ALA A 200 -13.78 5.94 13.51
N SER A 201 -13.83 7.12 12.86
CA SER A 201 -14.58 8.26 13.40
C SER A 201 -16.09 7.99 13.37
N LEU A 202 -16.61 7.48 12.25
CA LEU A 202 -18.03 7.16 12.10
C LEU A 202 -18.50 6.05 13.03
N SER A 203 -17.68 5.02 13.23
CA SER A 203 -17.97 3.91 14.16
C SER A 203 -18.10 4.36 15.61
N ARG A 204 -17.44 5.46 16.00
CA ARG A 204 -17.60 6.05 17.34
C ARG A 204 -18.89 6.87 17.47
N GLU A 205 -19.39 7.41 16.36
CA GLU A 205 -20.61 8.22 16.32
C GLU A 205 -21.87 7.35 16.14
N HIS A 206 -21.77 6.26 15.38
CA HIS A 206 -22.87 5.37 14.99
C HIS A 206 -22.76 4.00 15.68
N VAL A 207 -22.56 3.98 16.99
CA VAL A 207 -22.31 2.75 17.78
C VAL A 207 -23.45 1.73 17.65
N GLN A 208 -24.67 2.17 17.33
CA GLN A 208 -25.84 1.29 17.19
C GLN A 208 -26.15 0.89 15.75
N ASP A 209 -25.53 1.50 14.74
CA ASP A 209 -25.86 1.27 13.33
C ASP A 209 -24.93 0.22 12.72
N ASN A 210 -25.11 -1.03 13.16
CA ASN A 210 -24.29 -2.17 12.75
C ASN A 210 -24.32 -2.38 11.22
N GLU A 211 -25.49 -2.23 10.59
CA GLU A 211 -25.66 -2.38 9.14
C GLU A 211 -24.87 -1.33 8.36
N LEU A 212 -24.87 -0.08 8.84
CA LEU A 212 -24.11 1.04 8.28
C LEU A 212 -22.60 0.76 8.38
N MET A 213 -22.12 0.28 9.53
CA MET A 213 -20.71 -0.06 9.72
C MET A 213 -20.28 -1.26 8.89
N MET A 214 -21.16 -2.25 8.68
CA MET A 214 -20.90 -3.36 7.76
C MET A 214 -20.81 -2.88 6.31
N ALA A 215 -21.63 -1.93 5.88
CA ALA A 215 -21.52 -1.31 4.55
C ALA A 215 -20.17 -0.59 4.37
N GLY A 216 -19.73 0.17 5.37
CA GLY A 216 -18.41 0.83 5.36
C GLY A 216 -17.27 -0.17 5.28
N SER A 217 -17.39 -1.30 5.99
CA SER A 217 -16.39 -2.37 5.96
C SER A 217 -16.36 -3.15 4.63
N VAL A 218 -17.48 -3.22 3.90
CA VAL A 218 -17.46 -3.75 2.53
C VAL A 218 -16.67 -2.81 1.61
N LEU A 219 -16.81 -1.49 1.77
CA LEU A 219 -16.08 -0.51 0.97
C LEU A 219 -14.56 -0.55 1.20
N THR A 220 -14.10 -0.85 2.42
CA THR A 220 -12.65 -1.00 2.68
C THR A 220 -12.04 -2.25 2.05
N ILE A 221 -12.81 -3.34 1.99
CA ILE A 221 -12.34 -4.62 1.42
C ILE A 221 -12.39 -4.61 -0.11
N LEU A 222 -13.31 -3.83 -0.71
CA LEU A 222 -13.57 -3.86 -2.16
C LEU A 222 -12.31 -3.63 -3.01
N PRO A 223 -11.43 -2.64 -2.74
CA PRO A 223 -10.25 -2.41 -3.59
C PRO A 223 -9.19 -3.50 -3.45
N VAL A 224 -9.09 -4.11 -2.27
CA VAL A 224 -8.22 -5.27 -2.05
C VAL A 224 -8.71 -6.47 -2.89
N LEU A 225 -10.02 -6.71 -2.91
CA LEU A 225 -10.62 -7.75 -3.75
C LEU A 225 -10.42 -7.48 -5.24
N LEU A 226 -10.66 -6.26 -5.70
CA LEU A 226 -10.46 -5.88 -7.10
C LEU A 226 -9.00 -6.04 -7.53
N LEU A 227 -8.06 -5.62 -6.68
CA LEU A 227 -6.63 -5.79 -6.91
C LEU A 227 -6.25 -7.28 -6.97
N PHE A 228 -6.76 -8.10 -6.04
CA PHE A 228 -6.55 -9.54 -6.07
C PHE A 228 -7.08 -10.17 -7.35
N LEU A 229 -8.33 -9.88 -7.75
CA LEU A 229 -8.93 -10.42 -8.97
C LEU A 229 -8.17 -9.99 -10.24
N GLY A 230 -7.65 -8.76 -10.27
CA GLY A 230 -6.84 -8.27 -11.38
C GLY A 230 -5.44 -8.90 -11.45
N LEU A 231 -4.87 -9.25 -10.29
CA LEU A 231 -3.48 -9.70 -10.19
C LEU A 231 -3.31 -11.20 -9.93
N GLN A 232 -4.39 -11.94 -9.67
CA GLN A 232 -4.38 -13.39 -9.43
C GLN A 232 -3.62 -14.18 -10.51
N ARG A 233 -3.68 -13.73 -11.77
CA ARG A 233 -2.95 -14.36 -12.89
C ARG A 233 -1.42 -14.33 -12.71
N TYR A 234 -0.88 -13.27 -12.11
CA TYR A 234 0.56 -13.15 -11.84
C TYR A 234 0.98 -14.01 -10.65
N TYR A 235 0.12 -14.13 -9.64
CA TYR A 235 0.33 -15.04 -8.50
C TYR A 235 0.32 -16.51 -8.93
N ILE A 236 -0.65 -16.91 -9.74
CA ILE A 236 -0.82 -18.29 -10.20
C ILE A 236 0.31 -18.71 -11.15
N GLN A 237 0.75 -17.83 -12.05
CA GLN A 237 1.88 -18.12 -12.94
C GLN A 237 3.18 -18.34 -12.16
N GLY A 238 3.46 -17.56 -11.12
CA GLY A 238 4.64 -17.74 -10.27
C GLY A 238 4.67 -19.07 -9.50
N LEU A 239 3.51 -19.57 -9.06
CA LEU A 239 3.39 -20.87 -8.38
C LEU A 239 3.56 -22.07 -9.32
N LEU A 240 3.15 -21.92 -10.59
CA LEU A 240 3.22 -22.99 -11.59
C LEU A 240 4.61 -23.13 -12.23
N VAL A 241 5.46 -22.11 -12.20
CA VAL A 241 6.85 -22.17 -12.72
C VAL A 241 7.72 -23.17 -11.95
N GLY A 242 7.42 -23.44 -10.67
CA GLY A 242 8.06 -24.51 -9.89
C GLY A 242 7.39 -25.89 -10.02
N SER A 243 6.26 -25.98 -10.74
CA SER A 243 5.44 -27.20 -10.87
C SER A 243 5.65 -27.94 -12.20
N VAL A 244 6.58 -27.48 -13.04
CA VAL A 244 7.05 -28.29 -14.19
C VAL A 244 7.90 -29.42 -13.61
N LYS A 245 7.25 -30.56 -13.40
CA LYS A 245 7.92 -31.84 -13.17
C LYS A 245 8.95 -32.06 -14.27
N GLY A 246 10.11 -32.61 -13.89
CA GLY A 246 11.04 -33.21 -14.86
C GLY A 246 10.36 -34.28 -15.71
#